data_AF-A0A849P4P3-F1
#
_entry.id   AF-A0A849P4P3-F1
#
_cell.length_a   1.000
_cell.length_b   1.000
_cell.length_c   1.000
_cell.angle_alpha   90.00
_cell.angle_beta   90.00
_cell.angle_gamma   90.00
#
_symmetry.space_group_name_H-M   'P 1'
#
loop_
_entity.id
_entity.type
_entity.pdbx_description
1 polymer ?
#
loop_
_entity_poly.entity_id
_entity_poly.type
_entity_poly.pdbx_seq_one_letter_code
_entity_poly.pdbx_strand_id
1 'polypeptide(L)'
;MHETDYEDDDDFYDGPSKSQVKRELQAITDLGKQVIELPFDKVKQLPLDEKLLEAIRTCQKIKSRGEGKRRQVHYVGKLMRNADIEAIRHQLDVWENGSKETTAQMHQLETLRDRLLADDNELTLLLNEYPEVDVQQLRALIRAARKEQAQNAALPEGQDPQKKNYRALFQFLKPLIITT
;
A
#
# COMPACT_ATOMS: atom_id res chain seq x y z
N MET A 1 -12.04 -72.24 -9.11
CA MET A 1 -13.34 -71.59 -9.38
C MET A 1 -13.88 -71.15 -8.02
N HIS A 2 -13.91 -69.89 -7.62
CA HIS A 2 -14.16 -68.65 -8.37
C HIS A 2 -13.16 -67.59 -7.89
N GLU A 3 -12.38 -67.09 -8.84
CA GLU A 3 -11.46 -65.98 -8.73
C GLU A 3 -12.28 -64.72 -8.99
N THR A 4 -12.39 -63.84 -8.01
CA THR A 4 -12.95 -62.50 -8.22
C THR A 4 -11.76 -61.56 -8.24
N ASP A 5 -11.24 -61.35 -9.45
CA ASP A 5 -10.46 -60.18 -9.81
C ASP A 5 -11.27 -58.95 -9.38
N TYR A 6 -10.75 -58.23 -8.39
CA TYR A 6 -11.16 -56.86 -8.15
C TYR A 6 -10.34 -56.05 -9.16
N GLU A 7 -10.94 -55.78 -10.31
CA GLU A 7 -10.43 -54.82 -11.27
C GLU A 7 -10.29 -53.46 -10.58
N ASP A 8 -9.03 -53.02 -10.50
CA ASP A 8 -8.58 -51.71 -10.05
C ASP A 8 -9.03 -50.68 -11.09
N ASP A 9 -10.29 -50.23 -10.99
CA ASP A 9 -10.78 -49.07 -11.72
C ASP A 9 -10.25 -47.82 -11.01
N ASP A 10 -8.96 -47.54 -11.23
CA ASP A 10 -8.30 -46.27 -10.88
C ASP A 10 -8.91 -45.18 -11.78
N ASP A 11 -10.12 -44.78 -11.41
CA ASP A 11 -10.82 -43.61 -11.92
C ASP A 11 -9.96 -42.39 -11.58
N PHE A 12 -9.09 -42.04 -12.53
CA PHE A 12 -8.07 -41.00 -12.42
C PHE A 12 -8.76 -39.66 -12.13
N TYR A 13 -8.95 -39.37 -10.84
CA TYR A 13 -9.60 -38.15 -10.37
C TYR A 13 -8.72 -36.94 -10.69
N ASP A 14 -9.00 -36.25 -11.79
CA ASP A 14 -8.33 -35.03 -12.26
C ASP A 14 -8.75 -33.75 -11.47
N GLY A 15 -9.37 -33.93 -10.30
CA GLY A 15 -9.77 -32.82 -9.44
C GLY A 15 -8.61 -32.27 -8.60
N PRO A 16 -8.74 -31.04 -8.08
CA PRO A 16 -7.69 -30.42 -7.27
C PRO A 16 -7.36 -31.29 -6.06
N SER A 17 -6.05 -31.47 -5.80
CA SER A 17 -5.60 -32.26 -4.66
C SER A 17 -6.17 -31.70 -3.34
N LYS A 18 -6.37 -32.58 -2.33
CA LYS A 18 -6.81 -32.17 -0.98
C LYS A 18 -5.95 -31.04 -0.40
N SER A 19 -4.66 -31.01 -0.74
CA SER A 19 -3.71 -29.96 -0.36
C SER A 19 -4.00 -28.61 -1.05
N GLN A 20 -4.39 -28.62 -2.32
CA GLN A 20 -4.73 -27.43 -3.08
C GLN A 20 -6.03 -26.78 -2.56
N VAL A 21 -7.09 -27.56 -2.37
CA VAL A 21 -8.36 -27.07 -1.80
C VAL A 21 -8.12 -26.43 -0.43
N LYS A 22 -7.29 -27.05 0.42
CA LYS A 22 -6.92 -26.48 1.72
C LYS A 22 -6.21 -25.13 1.59
N ARG A 23 -5.29 -24.99 0.64
CA ARG A 23 -4.57 -23.73 0.38
C ARG A 23 -5.49 -22.62 -0.11
N GLU A 24 -6.41 -22.93 -1.01
CA GLU A 24 -7.39 -21.96 -1.53
C GLU A 24 -8.32 -21.45 -0.42
N LEU A 25 -8.86 -22.36 0.41
CA LEU A 25 -9.70 -21.98 1.55
C LEU A 25 -8.94 -21.13 2.57
N GLN A 26 -7.66 -21.40 2.78
CA GLN A 26 -6.80 -20.60 3.64
C GLN A 26 -6.60 -19.20 3.05
N ALA A 27 -6.29 -19.10 1.75
CA ALA A 27 -6.12 -17.82 1.05
C ALA A 27 -7.39 -16.95 1.08
N ILE A 28 -8.59 -17.55 0.97
CA ILE A 28 -9.87 -16.83 1.11
C ILE A 28 -10.03 -16.30 2.54
N THR A 29 -9.66 -17.10 3.54
CA THR A 29 -9.73 -16.68 4.95
C THR A 29 -8.76 -15.55 5.25
N ASP A 30 -7.55 -15.60 4.70
CA ASP A 30 -6.53 -14.56 4.90
C ASP A 30 -6.89 -13.27 4.18
N LEU A 31 -7.49 -13.35 2.98
CA LEU A 31 -8.10 -12.19 2.32
C LEU A 31 -9.19 -11.55 3.18
N GLY A 32 -10.06 -12.36 3.79
CA GLY A 32 -11.07 -11.85 4.72
C GLY A 32 -10.48 -11.11 5.92
N LYS A 33 -9.35 -11.59 6.47
CA LYS A 33 -8.62 -10.88 7.54
C LYS A 33 -8.05 -9.56 7.06
N GLN A 34 -7.45 -9.54 5.87
CA GLN A 34 -6.92 -8.31 5.27
C GLN A 34 -8.03 -7.26 5.12
N VAL A 35 -9.21 -7.65 4.62
CA VAL A 35 -10.36 -6.76 4.50
C VAL A 35 -10.83 -6.23 5.86
N ILE A 36 -10.83 -7.07 6.91
CA ILE A 36 -11.21 -6.64 8.27
C ILE A 36 -10.26 -5.56 8.82
N GLU A 37 -8.99 -5.55 8.43
CA GLU A 37 -7.99 -4.58 8.88
C GLU A 37 -8.09 -3.22 8.18
N LEU A 38 -8.84 -3.14 7.07
CA LEU A 38 -9.04 -1.88 6.36
C LEU A 38 -9.92 -0.89 7.14
N PRO A 39 -9.70 0.43 6.95
CA PRO A 39 -10.67 1.44 7.39
C PRO A 39 -12.06 1.13 6.83
N PHE A 40 -13.11 1.30 7.64
CA PHE A 40 -14.46 0.89 7.25
C PHE A 40 -14.95 1.58 5.96
N ASP A 41 -14.52 2.81 5.70
CA ASP A 41 -14.87 3.52 4.46
C ASP A 41 -14.21 2.92 3.20
N LYS A 42 -13.06 2.24 3.34
CA LYS A 42 -12.47 1.43 2.26
C LYS A 42 -13.25 0.12 2.09
N VAL A 43 -13.66 -0.52 3.18
CA VAL A 43 -14.47 -1.76 3.11
C VAL A 43 -15.76 -1.54 2.33
N LYS A 44 -16.44 -0.40 2.51
CA LYS A 44 -17.67 -0.06 1.76
C LYS A 44 -17.47 0.09 0.24
N GLN A 45 -16.23 0.30 -0.22
CA GLN A 45 -15.92 0.43 -1.64
C GLN A 45 -15.69 -0.93 -2.32
N LEU A 46 -15.61 -2.01 -1.54
CA LEU A 46 -15.48 -3.37 -2.07
C LEU A 46 -16.85 -3.91 -2.52
N PRO A 47 -16.89 -4.81 -3.52
CA PRO A 47 -18.12 -5.46 -3.99
C PRO A 47 -18.58 -6.54 -3.00
N LEU A 48 -19.09 -6.11 -1.84
CA LEU A 48 -19.53 -6.98 -0.76
C LEU A 48 -21.05 -6.99 -0.68
N ASP A 49 -21.64 -8.17 -0.44
CA ASP A 49 -23.04 -8.23 -0.05
C ASP A 49 -23.26 -7.63 1.35
N GLU A 50 -24.52 -7.29 1.65
CA GLU A 50 -24.88 -6.65 2.92
C GLU A 50 -24.45 -7.47 4.14
N LYS A 51 -24.57 -8.80 4.04
CA LYS A 51 -24.28 -9.75 5.11
C LYS A 51 -22.79 -9.80 5.45
N LEU A 52 -21.93 -9.78 4.43
CA LEU A 52 -20.48 -9.76 4.55
C LEU A 52 -20.01 -8.41 5.09
N LEU A 53 -20.57 -7.31 4.58
CA LEU A 53 -20.28 -5.96 5.08
C LEU A 53 -20.62 -5.83 6.58
N GLU A 54 -21.79 -6.31 6.99
CA GLU A 54 -22.21 -6.33 8.40
C GLU A 54 -21.29 -7.22 9.26
N ALA A 55 -20.94 -8.41 8.76
CA ALA A 55 -20.07 -9.33 9.46
C ALA A 55 -18.67 -8.73 9.70
N ILE A 56 -18.11 -8.02 8.70
CA ILE A 56 -16.84 -7.30 8.80
C ILE A 56 -16.96 -6.15 9.81
N ARG A 57 -18.01 -5.32 9.70
CA ARG A 57 -18.25 -4.21 10.65
C ARG A 57 -18.33 -4.71 12.10
N THR A 58 -19.03 -5.82 12.30
CA THR A 58 -19.14 -6.47 13.62
C THR A 58 -17.77 -6.93 14.10
N CYS A 59 -16.98 -7.56 13.23
CA CYS A 59 -15.62 -7.98 13.55
C CYS A 59 -14.73 -6.81 13.99
N GLN A 60 -14.81 -5.68 13.29
CA GLN A 60 -14.04 -4.46 13.61
C GLN A 60 -14.43 -3.83 14.94
N LYS A 61 -15.69 -3.96 15.38
CA LYS A 61 -16.16 -3.45 16.68
C LYS A 61 -15.66 -4.29 17.87
N ILE A 62 -15.29 -5.55 17.66
CA ILE A 62 -14.81 -6.43 18.74
C ILE A 62 -13.40 -5.98 19.16
N LYS A 63 -13.32 -5.28 20.29
CA LYS A 63 -12.05 -4.74 20.84
C LYS A 63 -11.14 -5.83 21.42
N SER A 64 -11.71 -6.88 22.01
CA SER A 64 -10.94 -7.97 22.62
C SER A 64 -10.41 -8.93 21.55
N ARG A 65 -9.15 -9.35 21.67
CA ARG A 65 -8.53 -10.38 20.81
C ARG A 65 -8.95 -11.82 21.18
N GLY A 66 -10.03 -11.97 21.94
CA GLY A 66 -10.51 -13.27 22.42
C GLY A 66 -11.31 -14.08 21.40
N GLU A 67 -11.90 -15.16 21.91
CA GLU A 67 -12.67 -16.15 21.16
C GLU A 67 -13.78 -15.55 20.29
N GLY A 68 -14.45 -14.48 20.76
CA GLY A 68 -15.49 -13.78 19.99
C GLY A 68 -14.97 -13.20 18.67
N LYS A 69 -13.78 -12.58 18.67
CA LYS A 69 -13.17 -12.04 17.44
C LYS A 69 -12.77 -13.18 16.50
N ARG A 70 -12.19 -14.26 17.05
CA ARG A 70 -11.80 -15.44 16.27
C ARG A 70 -12.99 -16.06 15.55
N ARG A 71 -14.11 -16.27 16.24
CA ARG A 71 -15.36 -16.79 15.65
C ARG A 71 -15.88 -15.88 14.55
N GLN A 72 -15.85 -14.57 14.78
CA GLN A 72 -16.31 -13.60 13.78
C GLN A 72 -15.42 -13.61 12.52
N VAL A 73 -14.09 -13.71 12.68
CA VAL A 73 -13.16 -13.88 11.55
C VAL A 73 -13.47 -15.15 10.76
N HIS A 74 -13.72 -16.28 11.44
CA HIS A 74 -14.12 -17.52 10.75
C HIS A 74 -15.45 -17.37 10.01
N TYR A 75 -16.41 -16.66 10.59
CA TYR A 75 -17.69 -16.39 9.93
C TYR A 75 -17.52 -15.52 8.68
N VAL A 76 -16.70 -14.47 8.75
CA VAL A 76 -16.30 -13.68 7.57
C VAL A 76 -15.65 -14.58 6.51
N GLY A 77 -14.69 -15.43 6.89
CA GLY A 77 -14.06 -16.38 5.98
C GLY A 77 -15.03 -17.37 5.33
N LYS A 78 -16.13 -17.73 6.02
CA LYS A 78 -17.22 -18.53 5.43
C LYS A 78 -18.01 -17.74 4.38
N LEU A 79 -18.36 -16.48 4.67
CA LEU A 79 -19.11 -15.63 3.76
C LEU A 79 -18.29 -15.26 2.51
N MET A 80 -16.99 -15.01 2.67
CA MET A 80 -16.05 -14.72 1.57
C MET A 80 -16.05 -15.81 0.49
N ARG A 81 -16.31 -17.08 0.83
CA ARG A 81 -16.36 -18.18 -0.16
C ARG A 81 -17.42 -18.00 -1.25
N ASN A 82 -18.45 -17.21 -0.96
CA ASN A 82 -19.54 -16.92 -1.91
C ASN A 82 -19.42 -15.51 -2.52
N ALA A 83 -18.39 -14.75 -2.14
CA ALA A 83 -18.16 -13.41 -2.63
C ALA A 83 -17.33 -13.43 -3.93
N ASP A 84 -17.32 -12.30 -4.64
CA ASP A 84 -16.44 -12.11 -5.78
C ASP A 84 -14.99 -11.86 -5.31
N ILE A 85 -14.27 -12.94 -5.07
CA ILE A 85 -12.89 -12.92 -4.56
C ILE A 85 -11.95 -12.20 -5.52
N GLU A 86 -12.16 -12.33 -6.82
CA GLU A 86 -11.31 -11.73 -7.84
C GLU A 86 -11.48 -10.21 -7.85
N ALA A 87 -12.71 -9.71 -7.85
CA ALA A 87 -12.98 -8.28 -7.81
C ALA A 87 -12.47 -7.64 -6.50
N ILE A 88 -12.60 -8.32 -5.36
CA ILE A 88 -12.04 -7.86 -4.09
C ILE A 88 -10.50 -7.77 -4.19
N ARG A 89 -9.83 -8.81 -4.69
CA ARG A 89 -8.37 -8.82 -4.85
C ARG A 89 -7.89 -7.74 -5.80
N HIS A 90 -8.55 -7.59 -6.95
CA HIS A 90 -8.24 -6.55 -7.91
C HIS A 90 -8.33 -5.16 -7.28
N GLN A 91 -9.41 -4.89 -6.51
CA GLN A 91 -9.56 -3.59 -5.86
C GLN A 91 -8.47 -3.32 -4.80
N LEU A 92 -8.04 -4.37 -4.06
CA LEU A 92 -6.93 -4.24 -3.12
C LEU A 92 -5.61 -3.96 -3.84
N ASP A 93 -5.35 -4.64 -4.96
CA ASP A 93 -4.14 -4.45 -5.77
C ASP A 93 -4.09 -3.05 -6.38
N VAL A 94 -5.21 -2.53 -6.88
CA VAL A 94 -5.32 -1.14 -7.35
C VAL A 94 -4.94 -0.14 -6.25
N TRP A 95 -5.43 -0.35 -5.01
CA TRP A 95 -5.05 0.52 -3.89
C TRP A 95 -3.59 0.36 -3.49
N GLU A 96 -3.06 -0.86 -3.50
CA GLU A 96 -1.66 -1.13 -3.15
C GLU A 96 -0.72 -0.51 -4.18
N ASN A 97 -1.01 -0.68 -5.47
CA ASN A 97 -0.22 -0.12 -6.57
C ASN A 97 -0.28 1.41 -6.58
N GLY A 98 -1.46 2.02 -6.38
CA GLY A 98 -1.56 3.47 -6.22
C GLY A 98 -0.78 3.98 -5.00
N SER A 99 -0.75 3.22 -3.89
CA SER A 99 0.07 3.56 -2.73
C SER A 99 1.56 3.45 -3.03
N LYS A 100 2.00 2.39 -3.73
CA LYS A 100 3.40 2.20 -4.13
C LYS A 100 3.88 3.30 -5.05
N GLU A 101 3.06 3.68 -6.03
CA GLU A 101 3.34 4.77 -6.96
C GLU A 101 3.48 6.10 -6.20
N THR A 102 2.55 6.40 -5.30
CA THR A 102 2.63 7.59 -4.45
C THR A 102 3.90 7.59 -3.59
N THR A 103 4.24 6.46 -2.98
CA THR A 103 5.48 6.32 -2.18
C THR A 103 6.73 6.51 -3.05
N ALA A 104 6.76 5.94 -4.25
CA ALA A 104 7.86 6.10 -5.19
C ALA A 104 8.03 7.56 -5.62
N GLN A 105 6.94 8.25 -5.95
CA GLN A 105 6.94 9.69 -6.27
C GLN A 105 7.46 10.53 -5.09
N MET A 106 7.09 10.20 -3.85
CA MET A 106 7.61 10.88 -2.66
C MET A 106 9.12 10.68 -2.50
N HIS A 107 9.62 9.47 -2.69
CA HIS A 107 11.07 9.21 -2.62
C HIS A 107 11.85 9.85 -3.77
N GLN A 108 11.29 9.89 -4.98
CA GLN A 108 11.87 10.60 -6.12
C GLN A 108 12.00 12.09 -5.80
N LEU A 109 10.95 12.68 -5.23
CA LEU A 109 10.91 14.08 -4.82
C LEU A 109 11.92 14.39 -3.70
N GLU A 110 12.04 13.51 -2.69
CA GLU A 110 13.06 13.61 -1.64
C GLU A 110 14.47 13.56 -2.21
N THR A 111 14.73 12.60 -3.09
CA THR A 111 16.03 12.40 -3.74
C THR A 111 16.40 13.60 -4.60
N LEU A 112 15.46 14.11 -5.41
CA LEU A 112 15.68 15.28 -6.25
C LEU A 112 16.02 16.52 -5.41
N ARG A 113 15.25 16.78 -4.34
CA ARG A 113 15.54 17.88 -3.42
C ARG A 113 16.95 17.77 -2.86
N ASP A 114 17.34 16.59 -2.37
CA ASP A 114 18.64 16.40 -1.74
C ASP A 114 19.80 16.56 -2.75
N ARG A 115 19.60 16.12 -4.01
CA ARG A 115 20.54 16.38 -5.12
C ARG A 115 20.69 17.88 -5.43
N LEU A 116 19.58 18.61 -5.52
CA LEU A 116 19.59 20.07 -5.73
C LEU A 116 20.30 20.82 -4.60
N LEU A 117 20.25 20.32 -3.38
CA LEU A 117 20.99 20.90 -2.26
C LEU A 117 22.49 20.56 -2.31
N ALA A 118 22.87 19.43 -2.90
CA ALA A 118 24.25 18.99 -2.97
C ALA A 118 25.04 19.58 -4.17
N ASP A 119 24.43 19.69 -5.34
CA ASP A 119 25.09 20.13 -6.58
C ASP A 119 24.26 21.19 -7.33
N ASP A 120 24.94 22.23 -7.82
CA ASP A 120 24.35 23.27 -8.67
C ASP A 120 24.08 22.78 -10.11
N ASN A 121 24.77 21.74 -10.57
CA ASN A 121 24.54 21.16 -11.90
C ASN A 121 23.16 20.50 -12.00
N GLU A 122 22.64 19.95 -10.89
CA GLU A 122 21.32 19.32 -10.81
C GLU A 122 20.20 20.32 -11.11
N LEU A 123 20.38 21.60 -10.80
CA LEU A 123 19.44 22.64 -11.20
C LEU A 123 19.36 22.74 -12.73
N THR A 124 20.50 22.68 -13.42
CA THR A 124 20.53 22.77 -14.89
C THR A 124 19.82 21.58 -15.52
N LEU A 125 20.03 20.37 -14.98
CA LEU A 125 19.34 19.16 -15.43
C LEU A 125 17.82 19.29 -15.24
N LEU A 126 17.39 19.74 -14.06
CA LEU A 126 15.96 19.93 -13.78
C LEU A 126 15.31 20.97 -14.70
N LEU A 127 15.99 22.07 -15.01
CA LEU A 127 15.46 23.11 -15.90
C LEU A 127 15.35 22.65 -17.35
N ASN A 128 16.16 21.68 -17.78
CA ASN A 128 16.01 21.05 -19.09
C ASN A 128 14.78 20.16 -19.15
N GLU A 129 14.44 19.49 -18.05
CA GLU A 129 13.26 18.62 -17.94
C GLU A 129 11.96 19.43 -17.73
N TYR A 130 12.03 20.50 -16.94
CA TYR A 130 10.90 21.38 -16.61
C TYR A 130 11.21 22.85 -16.96
N PRO A 131 11.16 23.24 -18.25
CA PRO A 131 11.54 24.58 -18.70
C PRO A 131 10.59 25.70 -18.23
N GLU A 132 9.37 25.35 -17.82
CA GLU A 132 8.35 26.31 -17.36
C GLU A 132 8.47 26.68 -15.87
N VAL A 133 9.41 26.07 -15.14
CA VAL A 133 9.66 26.36 -13.73
C VAL A 133 10.11 27.79 -13.51
N ASP A 134 9.59 28.45 -12.47
CA ASP A 134 10.12 29.72 -11.99
C ASP A 134 11.55 29.51 -11.42
N VAL A 135 12.53 29.73 -12.30
CA VAL A 135 13.95 29.57 -12.00
C VAL A 135 14.42 30.51 -10.89
N GLN A 136 13.84 31.71 -10.79
CA GLN A 136 14.25 32.69 -9.79
C GLN A 136 13.79 32.24 -8.39
N GLN A 137 12.54 31.81 -8.29
CA GLN A 137 11.99 31.25 -7.06
C GLN A 137 12.73 29.97 -6.64
N LEU A 138 12.98 29.05 -7.57
CA LEU A 138 13.70 27.80 -7.29
C LEU A 138 15.12 28.08 -6.76
N ARG A 139 15.89 28.95 -7.42
CA ARG A 139 17.23 29.35 -6.95
C ARG A 139 17.21 30.02 -5.59
N ALA A 140 16.19 30.82 -5.29
CA ALA A 140 16.02 31.43 -3.98
C ALA A 140 15.78 30.38 -2.89
N LEU A 141 14.90 29.40 -3.16
CA LEU A 141 14.61 28.30 -2.25
C LEU A 141 15.82 27.40 -2.00
N ILE A 142 16.57 27.03 -3.04
CA ILE A 142 17.79 26.21 -2.91
C ILE A 142 18.82 26.92 -2.01
N ARG A 143 19.11 28.21 -2.28
CA ARG A 143 20.07 28.98 -1.45
C ARG A 143 19.62 29.11 -0.01
N ALA A 144 18.33 29.37 0.23
CA ALA A 144 17.77 29.47 1.56
C ALA A 144 17.83 28.13 2.32
N ALA A 145 17.55 27.02 1.64
CA ALA A 145 17.62 25.67 2.20
C ALA A 145 19.06 25.23 2.50
N ARG A 146 20.03 25.53 1.62
CA ARG A 146 21.46 25.28 1.92
C ARG A 146 21.96 26.09 3.11
N LYS A 147 21.55 27.35 3.21
CA LYS A 147 21.86 28.20 4.38
C LYS A 147 21.25 27.63 5.67
N GLU A 148 19.99 27.18 5.61
CA GLU A 148 19.32 26.49 6.72
C GLU A 148 20.06 25.21 7.13
N GLN A 149 20.51 24.40 6.16
CA GLN A 149 21.29 23.17 6.42
C GLN A 149 22.64 23.47 7.08
N ALA A 150 23.36 24.48 6.61
CA ALA A 150 24.63 24.91 7.21
C ALA A 150 24.43 25.44 8.64
N GLN A 151 23.35 26.17 8.89
CA GLN A 151 23.00 26.64 10.24
C GLN A 151 22.65 25.48 11.17
N ASN A 152 21.88 24.50 10.68
CA ASN A 152 21.55 23.29 11.44
C ASN A 152 22.78 22.46 11.80
N ALA A 153 23.76 22.37 10.91
CA ALA A 153 25.02 21.67 11.16
C ALA A 153 25.88 22.33 12.26
N ALA A 154 25.65 23.63 12.51
CA ALA A 154 26.32 24.40 13.56
C ALA A 154 25.52 24.48 14.87
N LEU A 155 24.37 23.81 14.97
CA LEU A 155 23.55 23.85 16.18
C LEU A 155 24.22 23.07 17.33
N PRO A 156 24.16 23.58 18.57
CA PRO A 156 24.54 22.82 19.76
C PRO A 156 23.69 21.56 19.94
N GLU A 157 24.25 20.54 20.60
CA GLU A 157 23.49 19.36 21.00
C GLU A 157 22.25 19.75 21.82
N GLY A 158 21.10 19.17 21.45
CA GLY A 158 19.82 19.40 22.12
C GLY A 158 18.97 20.54 21.53
N GLN A 159 19.44 21.25 20.49
CA GLN A 159 18.60 22.18 19.74
C GLN A 159 17.92 21.52 18.53
N ASP A 160 16.65 21.87 18.31
CA ASP A 160 15.89 21.36 17.17
C ASP A 160 16.32 22.02 15.85
N PRO A 161 16.55 21.23 14.77
CA PRO A 161 16.90 21.76 13.47
C PRO A 161 15.72 22.46 12.80
N GLN A 162 16.00 23.57 12.12
CA GLN A 162 15.02 24.27 11.30
C GLN A 162 14.78 23.49 10.00
N LYS A 163 13.52 23.40 9.56
CA LYS A 163 13.13 22.68 8.33
C LYS A 163 12.25 23.51 7.42
N LYS A 164 12.23 24.83 7.60
CA LYS A 164 11.28 25.73 6.93
C LYS A 164 11.56 25.76 5.43
N ASN A 165 12.79 26.08 5.05
CA ASN A 165 13.20 26.19 3.66
C ASN A 165 13.33 24.81 3.01
N TYR A 166 13.77 23.80 3.76
CA TYR A 166 13.78 22.40 3.31
C TYR A 166 12.37 21.91 2.91
N ARG A 167 11.36 22.22 3.73
CA ARG A 167 9.95 21.91 3.41
C ARG A 167 9.42 22.76 2.27
N ALA A 168 9.77 24.04 2.21
CA ALA A 168 9.33 24.93 1.14
C ALA A 168 9.84 24.48 -0.24
N LEU A 169 11.11 24.06 -0.34
CA LEU A 169 11.66 23.48 -1.57
C LEU A 169 10.93 22.20 -1.97
N PHE A 170 10.65 21.30 -1.02
CA PHE A 170 9.86 20.11 -1.29
C PHE A 170 8.45 20.44 -1.84
N GLN A 171 7.74 21.40 -1.23
CA GLN A 171 6.41 21.80 -1.71
C GLN A 171 6.45 22.44 -3.10
N PHE A 172 7.52 23.18 -3.41
CA PHE A 172 7.72 23.76 -4.74
C PHE A 172 7.96 22.70 -5.82
N LEU A 173 8.74 21.66 -5.51
CA LEU A 173 9.07 20.57 -6.43
C LEU A 173 7.92 19.55 -6.59
N LYS A 174 7.07 19.41 -5.56
CA LYS A 174 5.95 18.46 -5.53
C LYS A 174 5.07 18.47 -6.79
N PRO A 175 4.56 19.61 -7.30
CA PRO A 175 3.75 19.62 -8.50
C PRO A 175 4.49 19.15 -9.76
N LEU A 176 5.83 19.22 -9.80
CA LEU A 176 6.60 18.78 -10.97
C LEU A 176 6.62 17.25 -11.09
N ILE A 177 6.69 16.55 -9.96
CA ILE A 177 6.79 15.08 -9.90
C ILE A 177 5.42 14.40 -9.87
N ILE A 178 4.40 15.01 -9.27
CA ILE A 178 3.07 14.38 -9.08
C ILE A 178 2.10 14.68 -10.23
N THR A 179 2.37 15.70 -11.05
CA THR A 179 1.50 16.07 -12.19
C THR A 179 1.91 15.39 -13.50
N THR A 180 2.97 14.57 -13.49
CA THR A 180 3.44 13.79 -14.64
C THR A 180 2.96 12.35 -14.51
#